data_AF-A0A972MCL1-F1
#
_entry.id   AF-A0A972MCL1-F1
#
_cell.length_a   1.000
_cell.length_b   1.000
_cell.length_c   1.000
_cell.angle_alpha   90.00
_cell.angle_beta   90.00
_cell.angle_gamma   90.00
#
_symmetry.space_group_name_H-M   'P 1'
#
loop_
_entity.id
_entity.type
_entity.pdbx_description
1 polymer ?
#
loop_
_entity_poly.entity_id
_entity_poly.type
_entity_poly.pdbx_seq_one_letter_code
_entity_poly.pdbx_strand_id
1 'polypeptide(L)'
;KGLEQTIDEFKKLDQELDLKDILDRLATHPPLYELEIELEKDLVNIVGGLTLVLARTIKEIHHERLVSHEAIERAKQIMDLTL
;
A
#
# COMPACT_ATOMS: atom_id res chain seq x y z
N LYS A 1 10.26 10.59 -7.14
CA LYS A 1 10.55 9.22 -7.59
C LYS A 1 9.84 8.21 -6.67
N GLY A 2 10.09 8.15 -5.35
CA GLY A 2 9.14 7.79 -4.26
C GLY A 2 7.86 6.96 -4.51
N LEU A 3 6.75 7.34 -3.86
CA LEU A 3 5.47 6.59 -3.89
C LEU A 3 4.81 6.58 -5.28
N GLU A 4 4.83 7.72 -5.98
CA GLU A 4 4.21 7.88 -7.30
C GLU A 4 4.75 6.88 -8.34
N GLN A 5 6.07 6.64 -8.39
CA GLN A 5 6.59 5.61 -9.29
C GLN A 5 6.18 4.20 -8.88
N THR A 6 6.01 3.96 -7.58
CA THR A 6 5.59 2.65 -7.09
C THR A 6 4.12 2.40 -7.42
N ILE A 7 3.29 3.45 -7.43
CA ILE A 7 1.91 3.42 -7.95
C ILE A 7 1.93 3.09 -9.45
N ASP A 8 2.76 3.77 -10.24
CA ASP A 8 2.88 3.51 -11.69
C ASP A 8 3.41 2.11 -12.01
N GLU A 9 4.26 1.55 -11.15
CA GLU A 9 4.74 0.19 -11.26
C GLU A 9 3.67 -0.83 -10.86
N PHE A 10 2.89 -0.54 -9.82
CA PHE A 10 1.75 -1.37 -9.44
C PHE A 10 0.70 -1.45 -10.56
N LYS A 11 0.41 -0.32 -11.23
CA LYS A 11 -0.50 -0.27 -12.41
C LYS A 11 -0.09 -1.21 -13.56
N LYS A 12 1.18 -1.62 -13.61
CA LYS A 12 1.71 -2.54 -14.62
C LYS A 12 1.66 -4.01 -14.17
N LEU A 13 1.35 -4.27 -12.90
CA LEU A 13 1.13 -5.61 -12.39
C LEU A 13 -0.27 -6.05 -12.79
N ASP A 14 -0.39 -7.27 -13.29
CA ASP A 14 -1.69 -7.92 -13.53
C ASP A 14 -2.26 -8.45 -12.21
N GLN A 15 -2.52 -7.51 -11.28
CA GLN A 15 -3.02 -7.76 -9.94
C GLN A 15 -4.29 -6.94 -9.74
N GLU A 16 -5.36 -7.61 -9.33
CA GLU A 16 -6.64 -6.97 -9.03
C GLU A 16 -6.79 -6.81 -7.52
N LEU A 17 -7.03 -5.57 -7.08
CA LEU A 17 -7.56 -5.27 -5.75
C LEU A 17 -9.00 -4.79 -5.92
N ASP A 18 -9.89 -5.25 -5.04
CA ASP A 18 -11.27 -4.78 -5.04
C ASP A 18 -11.36 -3.42 -4.35
N LEU A 19 -11.87 -2.42 -5.08
CA LEU A 19 -12.13 -1.08 -4.53
C LEU A 19 -13.08 -1.17 -3.32
N LYS A 20 -14.05 -2.08 -3.34
CA LYS A 20 -15.01 -2.24 -2.25
C LYS A 20 -14.32 -2.64 -0.95
N ASP A 21 -13.40 -3.59 -0.98
CA ASP A 21 -12.67 -4.03 0.22
C ASP A 21 -11.85 -2.88 0.82
N ILE A 22 -11.29 -2.01 -0.03
CA ILE A 22 -10.56 -0.81 0.40
C ILE A 22 -11.52 0.18 1.08
N LEU A 23 -12.67 0.46 0.46
CA LEU A 23 -13.68 1.37 1.01
C LEU A 23 -14.27 0.85 2.33
N ASP A 24 -14.60 -0.44 2.39
CA ASP A 24 -15.11 -1.10 3.60
C ASP A 24 -14.07 -1.01 4.74
N ARG A 25 -12.78 -1.12 4.42
CA ARG A 25 -11.71 -0.91 5.40
C ARG A 25 -11.60 0.54 5.85
N LEU A 26 -11.64 1.51 4.93
CA LEU A 26 -11.56 2.94 5.27
C LEU A 26 -12.77 3.39 6.11
N ALA A 27 -13.95 2.80 5.89
CA ALA A 27 -15.16 3.06 6.68
C ALA A 27 -15.05 2.63 8.16
N THR A 28 -14.03 1.86 8.54
CA THR A 28 -13.74 1.55 9.96
C THR A 28 -13.12 2.72 10.73
N HIS A 29 -12.69 3.77 10.02
CA HIS A 29 -12.16 5.00 10.59
C HIS A 29 -13.23 6.12 10.53
N PRO A 30 -13.12 7.18 11.37
CA PRO A 30 -14.00 8.33 11.26
C PRO A 30 -14.01 8.88 9.83
N PRO A 31 -15.19 9.12 9.23
CA PRO A 31 -15.28 9.56 7.84
C PRO A 31 -14.61 10.92 7.66
N LEU A 32 -13.85 11.05 6.57
CA LEU A 32 -13.35 12.33 6.08
C LEU A 32 -14.38 12.95 5.11
N TYR A 33 -14.01 14.04 4.46
CA TYR A 33 -14.81 14.61 3.36
C TYR A 33 -15.03 13.58 2.25
N GLU A 34 -16.16 13.68 1.54
CA GLU A 34 -16.43 12.87 0.35
C GLU A 34 -15.30 13.05 -0.67
N LEU A 35 -14.81 11.93 -1.21
CA LEU A 35 -13.78 11.93 -2.24
C LEU A 35 -14.42 12.21 -3.59
N GLU A 36 -13.67 12.87 -4.48
CA GLU A 36 -14.06 12.91 -5.88
C GLU A 36 -14.02 11.51 -6.49
N ILE A 37 -14.95 11.21 -7.39
CA ILE A 37 -15.12 9.87 -8.01
C ILE A 37 -13.83 9.36 -8.65
N GLU A 38 -13.03 10.25 -9.25
CA GLU A 38 -11.75 9.88 -9.86
C GLU A 38 -10.72 9.47 -8.82
N LEU A 39 -10.65 10.20 -7.71
CA LEU A 39 -9.76 9.88 -6.59
C LEU A 39 -10.17 8.58 -5.89
N GLU A 40 -11.48 8.37 -5.71
CA GLU A 40 -12.00 7.13 -5.13
C GLU A 40 -11.58 5.90 -5.96
N LYS A 41 -11.69 5.99 -7.30
CA LYS A 41 -11.25 4.91 -8.19
C LYS A 41 -9.74 4.69 -8.13
N ASP A 42 -8.95 5.75 -7.95
CA ASP A 42 -7.49 5.63 -7.88
C ASP A 42 -6.98 5.06 -6.54
N LEU A 43 -7.84 4.93 -5.52
CA LEU A 43 -7.49 4.29 -4.24
C LEU A 43 -6.91 2.88 -4.42
N VAL A 44 -7.38 2.12 -5.42
CA VAL A 44 -6.84 0.82 -5.79
C VAL A 44 -5.35 0.92 -6.10
N ASN A 45 -4.95 1.90 -6.90
CA ASN A 45 -3.56 2.09 -7.31
C ASN A 45 -2.71 2.63 -6.16
N ILE A 46 -3.28 3.51 -5.32
CA ILE A 46 -2.60 4.06 -4.14
C ILE A 46 -2.29 2.93 -3.14
N VAL A 47 -3.29 2.11 -2.78
CA VAL A 47 -3.12 0.98 -1.85
C VAL A 47 -2.17 -0.07 -2.43
N GLY A 48 -2.28 -0.37 -3.72
CA GLY A 48 -1.36 -1.27 -4.41
C GLY A 48 0.08 -0.76 -4.40
N GLY A 49 0.29 0.53 -4.67
CA GLY A 49 1.58 1.19 -4.59
C GLY A 49 2.19 1.10 -3.18
N LEU A 50 1.41 1.40 -2.14
CA LEU A 50 1.84 1.28 -0.73
C LEU A 50 2.22 -0.17 -0.37
N THR A 51 1.43 -1.15 -0.84
CA THR A 51 1.70 -2.58 -0.65
C THR A 51 3.03 -2.98 -1.31
N LEU A 52 3.30 -2.48 -2.51
CA LEU A 52 4.55 -2.73 -3.22
C LEU A 52 5.75 -2.06 -2.53
N VAL A 53 5.57 -0.86 -1.96
CA VAL A 53 6.60 -0.23 -1.11
C VAL A 53 6.91 -1.13 0.08
N LEU A 54 5.89 -1.58 0.83
CA LEU A 54 6.07 -2.45 2.00
C LEU A 54 6.82 -3.74 1.62
N ALA A 55 6.41 -4.41 0.54
CA ALA A 55 7.04 -5.64 0.08
C ALA A 55 8.52 -5.45 -0.29
N ARG A 56 8.86 -4.31 -0.92
CA ARG A 56 10.25 -3.96 -1.23
C ARG A 56 11.06 -3.66 0.01
N THR A 57 10.52 -2.89 0.95
CA THR A 57 11.18 -2.61 2.24
C THR A 57 11.49 -3.91 2.97
N ILE A 58 10.53 -4.85 3.04
CA ILE A 58 10.77 -6.18 3.64
C ILE A 58 11.91 -6.90 2.92
N LYS A 59 11.92 -6.91 1.59
CA LYS A 59 12.96 -7.58 0.80
C LYS A 59 14.37 -7.03 1.05
N GLU A 60 14.49 -5.73 1.31
CA GLU A 60 15.78 -5.09 1.60
C GLU A 60 16.30 -5.42 3.00
N ILE A 61 15.42 -5.55 4.00
CA ILE A 61 15.81 -5.75 5.40
C ILE A 61 15.75 -7.21 5.86
N HIS A 62 15.12 -8.09 5.09
CA HIS A 62 14.90 -9.49 5.41
C HIS A 62 15.18 -10.37 4.19
N HIS A 63 16.12 -11.31 4.33
CA HIS A 63 16.63 -12.12 3.22
C HIS A 63 16.12 -13.56 3.21
N GLU A 64 15.28 -13.95 4.17
CA GLU A 64 14.67 -15.28 4.17
C GLU A 64 13.39 -15.31 3.34
N ARG A 65 13.11 -16.48 2.75
CA ARG A 65 11.90 -16.68 1.94
C ARG A 65 10.61 -16.51 2.74
N LEU A 66 10.60 -16.95 4.00
CA LEU A 66 9.46 -16.81 4.89
C LEU A 66 9.59 -15.48 5.62
N VAL A 67 8.61 -14.60 5.42
CA VAL A 67 8.58 -13.30 6.09
C VAL A 67 8.10 -13.51 7.53
N SER A 68 8.94 -13.15 8.50
CA SER A 68 8.56 -13.19 9.92
C SER A 68 7.70 -11.99 10.29
N HIS A 69 6.93 -12.13 11.37
CA HIS A 69 6.15 -11.00 11.92
C HIS A 69 7.06 -9.82 12.30
N GLU A 70 8.24 -10.09 12.86
CA GLU A 70 9.23 -9.07 13.21
C GLU A 70 9.72 -8.29 11.98
N ALA A 71 9.95 -8.97 10.84
CA ALA A 71 10.34 -8.30 9.60
C ALA A 71 9.26 -7.34 9.09
N ILE A 72 7.97 -7.73 9.21
CA ILE A 72 6.85 -6.86 8.85
C ILE A 72 6.81 -5.64 9.77
N GLU A 73 6.94 -5.82 11.08
CA GLU A 73 6.91 -4.71 12.04
C GLU A 73 8.09 -3.75 11.85
N ARG A 74 9.30 -4.25 11.59
CA ARG A 74 10.45 -3.41 11.25
C ARG A 74 10.24 -2.64 9.94
N ALA A 75 9.65 -3.27 8.93
CA ALA A 75 9.34 -2.58 7.68
C ALA A 75 8.29 -1.47 7.87
N LYS A 76 7.27 -1.69 8.71
CA LYS A 76 6.28 -0.68 9.08
C LYS A 76 6.93 0.50 9.80
N GLN A 77 7.81 0.25 10.76
CA GLN A 77 8.58 1.30 11.46
C GLN A 77 9.39 2.16 10.48
N ILE A 78 9.97 1.57 9.44
CA ILE A 78 10.68 2.32 8.39
C ILE A 78 9.70 3.16 7.58
N MET A 79 8.53 2.61 7.21
CA MET A 79 7.50 3.35 6.47
C MET A 79 6.98 4.56 7.26
N ASP A 80 6.75 4.41 8.56
CA ASP A 80 6.29 5.48 9.47
C ASP A 80 7.27 6.68 9.55
N LEU A 81 8.53 6.51 9.13
CA LEU A 81 9.52 7.59 9.06
C LEU A 81 9.46 8.38 7.74
N THR A 82 8.70 7.91 6.75
CA THR A 82 8.74 8.40 5.37
C THR A 82 7.36 8.72 4.76
N LEU A 83 6.28 8.25 5.40
CA LEU A 83 4.88 8.49 5.07
C LEU A 83 4.20 9.22 6.23
#